data_AF-A0A1Y3Q8E1-F1
#
_entry.id   AF-A0A1Y3Q8E1-F1
#
_cell.length_a   1.000
_cell.length_b   1.000
_cell.length_c   1.000
_cell.angle_alpha   90.00
_cell.angle_beta   90.00
_cell.angle_gamma   90.00
#
_symmetry.space_group_name_H-M   'P 1'
#
loop_
_entity.id
_entity.type
_entity.pdbx_description
1 polymer ?
#
loop_
_entity_poly.entity_id
_entity_poly.type
_entity_poly.pdbx_seq_one_letter_code
_entity_poly.pdbx_strand_id
1 'polypeptide(L)'
;MLTAVESVSAEDIAPKQRKDWEEYKQFLKQHRKHLEDYRKTLQAAGIDTSGMRPMGSAEAQMRIFARRTKRGGYSWSERGVSAMLRTIMRGREAGVVLVTYGGKTPTLQRSVSIRKLLRDVIRPTKGYVNGMIRLLRGPWQSSTTGMALKGLRGY
;
A
#
# COMPACT_ATOMS: atom_id res chain seq x y z
N MET A 1 0.02 -27.02 5.33
CA MET A 1 -0.77 -26.43 4.23
C MET A 1 -1.07 -27.49 3.18
N LEU A 2 -0.08 -28.06 2.47
CA LEU A 2 -0.33 -29.13 1.48
C LEU A 2 -1.09 -30.33 2.07
N THR A 3 -0.73 -30.78 3.27
CA THR A 3 -1.44 -31.87 3.97
C THR A 3 -2.92 -31.57 4.19
N ALA A 4 -3.27 -30.32 4.44
CA ALA A 4 -4.67 -29.90 4.64
C ALA A 4 -5.43 -29.78 3.31
N VAL A 5 -4.73 -29.55 2.20
CA VAL A 5 -5.31 -29.55 0.85
C VAL A 5 -5.53 -30.99 0.38
N GLU A 6 -4.63 -31.90 0.72
CA GLU A 6 -4.73 -33.32 0.37
C GLU A 6 -5.78 -34.08 1.19
N SER A 7 -6.15 -33.58 2.37
CA SER A 7 -7.21 -34.16 3.21
C SER A 7 -8.64 -33.83 2.74
N VAL A 8 -8.81 -32.96 1.74
CA VAL A 8 -10.14 -32.63 1.19
C VAL A 8 -10.56 -33.72 0.21
N SER A 9 -11.69 -34.38 0.48
CA SER A 9 -12.21 -35.44 -0.39
C SER A 9 -12.68 -34.85 -1.73
N ALA A 10 -12.45 -35.56 -2.83
CA ALA A 10 -12.95 -35.18 -4.14
C ALA A 10 -14.51 -35.23 -4.22
N GLU A 11 -15.14 -35.90 -3.25
CA GLU A 11 -16.59 -36.00 -3.09
C GLU A 11 -17.20 -34.70 -2.56
N ASP A 12 -16.44 -33.94 -1.76
CA ASP A 12 -16.84 -32.63 -1.24
C ASP A 12 -16.79 -31.53 -2.31
N ILE A 13 -16.11 -31.80 -3.43
CA ILE A 13 -15.97 -30.86 -4.55
C ILE A 13 -17.08 -31.10 -5.58
N ALA A 14 -17.82 -30.04 -5.87
CA ALA A 14 -18.87 -30.05 -6.89
C ALA A 14 -18.33 -30.63 -8.22
N PRO A 15 -19.07 -31.51 -8.92
CA PRO A 15 -18.57 -32.23 -10.08
C PRO A 15 -17.97 -31.32 -11.16
N LYS A 16 -18.58 -30.15 -11.37
CA LYS A 16 -18.15 -29.13 -12.34
C LYS A 16 -16.77 -28.52 -12.02
N GLN A 17 -16.36 -28.51 -10.76
CA GLN A 17 -15.11 -27.88 -10.29
C GLN A 17 -13.98 -28.88 -10.07
N ARG A 18 -14.21 -30.19 -10.27
CA ARG A 18 -13.20 -31.23 -10.01
C ARG A 18 -11.94 -31.06 -10.86
N LYS A 19 -12.08 -30.65 -12.11
CA LYS A 19 -10.96 -30.37 -13.01
C LYS A 19 -10.12 -29.21 -12.47
N ASP A 20 -10.76 -28.08 -12.16
CA ASP A 20 -10.10 -26.90 -11.58
C ASP A 20 -9.42 -27.23 -10.24
N TRP A 21 -10.03 -28.10 -9.42
CA TRP A 21 -9.45 -28.56 -8.17
C TRP A 21 -8.18 -29.39 -8.36
N GLU A 22 -8.16 -30.30 -9.33
CA GLU A 22 -6.94 -31.06 -9.67
C GLU A 22 -5.82 -30.16 -10.18
N GLU A 23 -6.15 -29.22 -11.08
CA GLU A 23 -5.19 -28.24 -11.58
C GLU A 23 -4.63 -27.37 -10.44
N TYR A 24 -5.48 -26.94 -9.52
CA TYR A 24 -5.08 -26.20 -8.33
C TYR A 24 -4.14 -27.00 -7.42
N LYS A 25 -4.44 -28.28 -7.17
CA LYS A 25 -3.57 -29.17 -6.39
C LYS A 25 -2.20 -29.34 -7.06
N GLN A 26 -2.17 -29.54 -8.37
CA GLN A 26 -0.92 -29.65 -9.13
C GLN A 26 -0.10 -28.36 -9.05
N PHE A 27 -0.75 -27.20 -9.20
CA PHE A 27 -0.12 -25.90 -9.07
C PHE A 27 0.53 -25.73 -7.68
N LEU A 28 -0.19 -26.04 -6.60
CA LEU A 28 0.36 -25.94 -5.24
C LEU A 28 1.53 -26.90 -5.00
N LYS A 29 1.50 -28.10 -5.60
CA LYS A 29 2.62 -29.06 -5.53
C LYS A 29 3.85 -28.54 -6.26
N GLN A 30 3.69 -28.03 -7.46
CA GLN A 30 4.78 -27.45 -8.25
C GLN A 30 5.42 -26.24 -7.55
N HIS A 31 4.63 -25.42 -6.88
CA HIS A 31 5.11 -24.21 -6.20
C HIS A 31 5.36 -24.39 -4.70
N ARG A 32 5.50 -25.63 -4.20
CA ARG A 32 5.69 -25.94 -2.77
C ARG A 32 6.75 -25.07 -2.10
N LYS A 33 7.90 -24.86 -2.75
CA LYS A 33 9.01 -24.04 -2.23
C LYS A 33 8.60 -22.60 -1.90
N HIS A 34 7.63 -22.04 -2.63
CA HIS A 34 7.14 -20.68 -2.42
C HIS A 34 6.03 -20.58 -1.37
N LEU A 35 5.47 -21.71 -0.97
CA LEU A 35 4.45 -21.80 0.09
C LEU A 35 5.07 -21.95 1.49
N GLU A 36 6.39 -22.17 1.55
CA GLU A 36 7.13 -22.23 2.81
C GLU A 36 7.31 -20.83 3.39
N ASP A 37 7.18 -20.71 4.71
CA ASP A 37 7.39 -19.44 5.39
C ASP A 37 8.84 -18.97 5.17
N TYR A 38 8.98 -17.79 4.56
CA TYR A 38 10.26 -17.18 4.24
C TYR A 38 11.22 -17.09 5.43
N ARG A 39 10.69 -17.05 6.66
CA ARG A 39 11.50 -17.07 7.88
C ARG A 39 12.40 -18.29 7.97
N LYS A 40 11.96 -19.47 7.48
CA LYS A 40 12.80 -20.68 7.44
C LYS A 40 14.02 -20.49 6.54
N THR A 41 13.81 -19.90 5.36
CA THR A 41 14.88 -19.59 4.42
C THR A 41 15.88 -18.60 5.02
N LEU A 42 15.39 -17.59 5.73
CA LEU A 42 16.24 -16.60 6.41
C LEU A 42 17.01 -17.19 7.59
N GLN A 43 16.38 -18.06 8.40
CA GLN A 43 17.06 -18.80 9.47
C GLN A 43 18.17 -19.69 8.93
N ALA A 44 17.93 -20.40 7.82
CA ALA A 44 18.95 -21.21 7.15
C ALA A 44 20.13 -20.37 6.64
N ALA A 45 19.90 -19.08 6.35
CA ALA A 45 20.94 -18.12 6.00
C ALA A 45 21.59 -17.41 7.21
N GLY A 46 21.25 -17.81 8.44
CA GLY A 46 21.81 -17.26 9.68
C GLY A 46 21.21 -15.92 10.13
N ILE A 47 20.07 -15.52 9.56
CA ILE A 47 19.38 -14.27 9.93
C ILE A 47 18.41 -14.56 11.07
N ASP A 48 18.51 -13.80 12.17
CA ASP A 48 17.52 -13.88 13.25
C ASP A 48 16.15 -13.39 12.79
N THR A 49 15.15 -14.27 12.89
CA THR A 49 13.76 -14.00 12.50
C THR A 49 12.82 -13.87 13.68
N SER A 50 13.32 -13.83 14.92
CA SER A 50 12.53 -13.80 16.16
C SER A 50 11.50 -12.64 16.20
N GLY A 51 11.82 -11.51 15.57
CA GLY A 51 10.92 -10.35 15.43
C GLY A 51 10.11 -10.29 14.11
N MET A 52 10.28 -11.26 13.21
CA MET A 52 9.67 -11.21 11.88
C MET A 52 8.27 -11.84 11.87
N ARG A 53 7.36 -11.19 11.14
CA ARG A 53 5.98 -11.66 10.98
C ARG A 53 5.92 -12.84 9.99
N PRO A 54 5.09 -13.88 10.25
CA PRO A 54 4.86 -14.95 9.28
C PRO A 54 4.26 -14.41 7.98
N MET A 55 4.50 -15.12 6.88
CA MET A 55 4.04 -14.75 5.54
C MET A 55 2.54 -14.38 5.49
N GLY A 56 1.65 -15.15 6.15
CA GLY A 56 0.22 -14.82 6.18
C GLY A 56 -0.12 -13.48 6.86
N SER A 57 0.65 -13.06 7.88
CA SER A 57 0.47 -11.74 8.50
C SER A 57 1.00 -10.61 7.62
N ALA A 58 2.03 -10.89 6.80
CA ALA A 58 2.57 -9.95 5.82
C ALA A 58 1.59 -9.74 4.64
N GLU A 59 0.98 -10.83 4.14
CA GLU A 59 -0.04 -10.79 3.08
C GLU A 59 -1.27 -9.95 3.48
N ALA A 60 -1.77 -10.13 4.70
CA ALA A 60 -2.87 -9.33 5.23
C ALA A 60 -2.55 -7.82 5.23
N GLN A 61 -1.29 -7.45 5.41
CA GLN A 61 -0.83 -6.06 5.38
C GLN A 61 -0.66 -5.53 3.95
N MET A 62 -0.36 -6.40 2.97
CA MET A 62 -0.18 -6.01 1.58
C MET A 62 -1.41 -5.30 1.01
N ARG A 63 -2.62 -5.71 1.41
CA ARG A 63 -3.87 -5.03 1.07
C ARG A 63 -3.89 -3.56 1.52
N ILE A 64 -3.33 -3.26 2.69
CA ILE A 64 -3.27 -1.89 3.22
C ILE A 64 -2.27 -1.07 2.41
N PHE A 65 -1.09 -1.63 2.12
CA PHE A 65 -0.10 -0.99 1.26
C PHE A 65 -0.69 -0.68 -0.11
N ALA A 66 -1.26 -1.66 -0.80
CA ALA A 66 -1.86 -1.50 -2.12
C ALA A 66 -3.00 -0.47 -2.14
N ARG A 67 -3.84 -0.42 -1.10
CA ARG A 67 -4.89 0.60 -0.97
C ARG A 67 -4.32 2.01 -0.87
N ARG A 68 -3.14 2.19 -0.26
CA ARG A 68 -2.52 3.50 -0.03
C ARG A 68 -1.61 3.94 -1.16
N THR A 69 -0.93 3.02 -1.85
CA THR A 69 0.03 3.35 -2.90
C THR A 69 -0.52 3.21 -4.31
N LYS A 70 -1.31 2.16 -4.61
CA LYS A 70 -1.78 1.86 -5.97
C LYS A 70 -3.23 2.27 -6.24
N ARG A 71 -4.16 1.93 -5.34
CA ARG A 71 -5.62 2.08 -5.58
C ARG A 71 -6.22 3.40 -5.07
N GLY A 72 -5.40 4.32 -4.57
CA GLY A 72 -5.85 5.55 -3.93
C GLY A 72 -6.11 6.73 -4.88
N GLY A 73 -5.85 6.61 -6.18
CA GLY A 73 -5.94 7.72 -7.14
C GLY A 73 -4.88 8.81 -6.94
N TYR A 74 -3.81 8.50 -6.22
CA TYR A 74 -2.67 9.39 -5.98
C TYR A 74 -1.53 9.06 -6.94
N SER A 75 -1.03 10.07 -7.66
CA SER A 75 0.26 9.98 -8.34
C SER A 75 1.35 10.26 -7.31
N TRP A 76 2.26 9.32 -7.11
CA TRP A 76 3.33 9.45 -6.14
C TRP A 76 4.65 9.76 -6.84
N SER A 77 5.44 10.67 -6.28
CA SER A 77 6.88 10.69 -6.54
C SER A 77 7.55 9.52 -5.82
N GLU A 78 8.73 9.08 -6.26
CA GLU A 78 9.48 8.01 -5.59
C GLU A 78 9.70 8.30 -4.09
N ARG A 79 10.05 9.55 -3.77
CA ARG A 79 10.19 10.03 -2.39
C ARG A 79 8.86 9.93 -1.62
N GLY A 80 7.75 10.25 -2.27
CA GLY A 80 6.40 10.18 -1.69
C GLY A 80 5.96 8.74 -1.39
N VAL A 81 6.16 7.79 -2.33
CA VAL A 81 5.86 6.37 -2.09
C VAL A 81 6.72 5.86 -0.94
N SER A 82 8.04 6.12 -0.98
CA SER A 82 8.98 5.64 0.02
C SER A 82 8.63 6.15 1.42
N ALA A 83 8.30 7.45 1.55
CA ALA A 83 7.82 8.02 2.80
C ALA A 83 6.52 7.37 3.29
N MET A 84 5.56 7.15 2.38
CA MET A 84 4.28 6.50 2.72
C MET A 84 4.47 5.07 3.22
N LEU A 85 5.31 4.27 2.54
CA LEU A 85 5.62 2.90 2.94
C LEU A 85 6.25 2.86 4.33
N ARG A 86 7.28 3.69 4.56
CA ARG A 86 7.94 3.82 5.88
C ARG A 86 6.98 4.23 6.99
N THR A 87 6.04 5.12 6.68
CA THR A 87 5.02 5.58 7.63
C THR A 87 4.07 4.44 8.02
N ILE A 88 3.62 3.63 7.05
CA ILE A 88 2.76 2.47 7.31
C ILE A 88 3.50 1.42 8.14
N MET A 89 4.76 1.12 7.80
CA MET A 89 5.61 0.17 8.52
C MET A 89 5.81 0.59 9.97
N ARG A 90 6.31 1.82 10.21
CA ARG A 90 6.55 2.34 11.57
C ARG A 90 5.28 2.43 12.41
N GLY A 91 4.16 2.84 11.82
CA GLY A 91 2.88 2.88 12.54
C GLY A 91 2.36 1.49 12.95
N ARG A 92 2.76 0.42 12.25
CA ARG A 92 2.34 -0.97 12.52
C ARG A 92 3.32 -1.73 13.42
N GLU A 93 4.61 -1.42 13.32
CA GLU A 93 5.68 -2.06 14.08
C GLU A 93 5.93 -1.37 15.42
N ALA A 94 6.16 -0.07 15.39
CA ALA A 94 6.51 0.72 16.57
C ALA A 94 5.29 1.37 17.22
N GLY A 95 4.15 1.43 16.52
CA GLY A 95 3.00 2.23 16.95
C GLY A 95 3.31 3.73 16.98
N VAL A 96 4.40 4.16 16.33
CA VAL A 96 4.89 5.52 16.43
C VAL A 96 5.38 5.98 15.07
N VAL A 97 4.96 7.17 14.66
CA VAL A 97 5.35 7.80 13.40
C VAL A 97 5.96 9.16 13.69
N LEU A 98 7.07 9.43 13.02
CA LEU A 98 7.78 10.68 13.12
C LEU A 98 7.23 11.60 12.03
N VAL A 99 6.58 12.69 12.45
CA VAL A 99 5.84 13.57 11.54
C VAL A 99 6.53 14.93 11.50
N THR A 100 6.80 15.41 10.29
CA THR A 100 7.36 16.74 10.02
C THR A 100 6.33 17.57 9.27
N TYR A 101 5.94 18.71 9.84
CA TYR A 101 5.08 19.69 9.18
C TYR A 101 5.89 20.93 8.80
N GLY A 102 5.92 21.29 7.51
CA GLY A 102 6.39 22.60 7.03
C GLY A 102 7.80 23.01 7.50
N GLY A 103 8.78 22.10 7.46
CA GLY A 103 10.17 22.41 7.83
C GLY A 103 10.45 22.53 9.34
N LYS A 104 9.47 22.23 10.20
CA LYS A 104 9.64 22.25 11.66
C LYS A 104 10.28 20.94 12.18
N THR A 105 10.81 21.01 13.40
CA THR A 105 11.42 19.88 14.11
C THR A 105 10.49 18.66 14.12
N PRO A 106 11.02 17.46 13.85
CA PRO A 106 10.22 16.24 13.80
C PRO A 106 9.56 15.95 15.15
N THR A 107 8.26 15.70 15.14
CA THR A 107 7.51 15.31 16.35
C THR A 107 7.16 13.83 16.30
N LEU A 108 7.40 13.14 17.41
CA LEU A 108 7.03 11.74 17.60
C LEU A 108 5.52 11.63 17.90
N GLN A 109 4.76 10.90 17.10
CA GLN A 109 3.32 10.71 17.32
C GLN A 109 2.96 9.22 17.44
N ARG A 110 2.29 8.87 18.55
CA ARG A 110 1.87 7.51 18.92
C ARG A 110 0.65 6.97 18.16
N SER A 111 -0.11 7.81 17.49
CA SER A 111 -1.22 7.37 16.66
C SER A 111 -1.52 8.41 15.60
N VAL A 112 -1.21 8.07 14.35
CA VAL A 112 -1.39 9.01 13.25
C VAL A 112 -2.38 8.46 12.24
N SER A 113 -3.49 9.19 12.09
CA SER A 113 -4.42 8.91 11.00
C SER A 113 -3.76 9.34 9.69
N ILE A 114 -3.34 8.36 8.89
CA ILE A 114 -2.78 8.58 7.54
C ILE A 114 -3.75 9.40 6.67
N ARG A 115 -5.07 9.24 6.86
CA ARG A 115 -6.08 10.08 6.18
C ARG A 115 -5.99 11.55 6.60
N LYS A 116 -5.72 11.83 7.87
CA LYS A 116 -5.56 13.19 8.38
C LYS A 116 -4.27 13.81 7.85
N LEU A 117 -3.15 13.09 7.92
CA LEU A 117 -1.87 13.52 7.33
C LEU A 117 -2.01 13.91 5.86
N LEU A 118 -2.63 13.04 5.06
CA LEU A 118 -2.82 13.31 3.64
C LEU A 118 -3.74 14.53 3.43
N ARG A 119 -4.82 14.67 4.20
CA ARG A 119 -5.69 15.86 4.11
C ARG A 119 -4.94 17.16 4.45
N ASP A 120 -4.10 17.14 5.48
CA ASP A 120 -3.37 18.32 5.94
C ASP A 120 -2.29 18.73 4.92
N VAL A 121 -1.59 17.76 4.31
CA VAL A 121 -0.61 18.01 3.23
C VAL A 121 -1.28 18.45 1.92
N ILE A 122 -2.52 18.04 1.66
CA ILE A 122 -3.27 18.46 0.47
C ILE A 122 -3.74 19.92 0.56
N ARG A 123 -3.88 20.49 1.77
CA ARG A 123 -4.37 21.87 1.93
C ARG A 123 -3.48 22.95 1.29
N PRO A 124 -2.14 22.79 1.19
CA PRO A 124 -1.34 23.71 0.37
C PRO A 124 -1.20 23.34 -1.12
N THR A 125 -1.54 22.13 -1.57
CA THR A 125 -1.30 21.71 -2.98
C THR A 125 -2.57 21.34 -3.73
N LYS A 126 -3.59 22.20 -3.67
CA LYS A 126 -4.69 22.15 -4.65
C LYS A 126 -4.28 22.90 -5.92
N GLY A 127 -3.32 22.37 -6.68
CA GLY A 127 -3.14 22.83 -8.06
C GLY A 127 -1.73 22.88 -8.59
N TYR A 128 -1.11 21.73 -8.84
CA TYR A 128 -0.20 21.63 -9.98
C TYR A 128 -0.04 20.16 -10.38
N VAL A 129 -0.78 19.73 -11.39
CA VAL A 129 -0.56 18.44 -12.04
C VAL A 129 -0.43 18.76 -13.52
N ASN A 130 0.73 18.47 -14.12
CA ASN A 130 1.03 18.68 -15.55
C ASN A 130 0.92 20.15 -16.01
N GLY A 131 1.59 21.10 -15.35
CA GLY A 131 1.67 22.46 -15.86
C GLY A 131 0.39 23.31 -15.73
N MET A 132 -0.66 22.77 -15.09
CA MET A 132 -1.99 23.38 -15.05
C MET A 132 -2.69 23.19 -13.70
N ILE A 133 -3.30 24.26 -13.19
CA ILE A 133 -4.08 24.24 -11.96
C ILE A 133 -5.39 23.49 -12.23
N ARG A 134 -5.72 22.47 -11.43
CA ARG A 134 -6.89 21.59 -11.62
C ARG A 134 -8.23 22.36 -11.66
N LEU A 135 -8.31 23.51 -10.98
CA LEU A 135 -9.47 24.42 -11.02
C LEU A 135 -9.74 24.99 -12.42
N LEU A 136 -8.71 25.10 -13.27
CA LEU A 136 -8.81 25.60 -14.64
C LEU A 136 -9.25 24.53 -15.65
N ARG A 137 -9.42 23.27 -15.22
CA ARG A 137 -9.82 22.14 -16.08
C ARG A 137 -11.34 21.93 -16.15
N GLY A 138 -12.13 22.77 -15.47
CA GLY A 138 -13.59 22.63 -15.36
C GLY A 138 -14.33 23.95 -15.57
N PRO A 139 -15.63 24.02 -15.24
CA PRO A 139 -16.49 25.19 -15.51
C PRO A 139 -16.06 26.47 -14.77
N TRP A 140 -15.15 26.34 -13.81
CA TRP A 140 -14.57 27.43 -13.03
C TRP A 140 -13.45 28.18 -13.78
N GLN A 141 -13.15 27.83 -15.04
CA GLN A 141 -12.14 28.53 -15.84
C GLN A 141 -12.49 29.99 -16.15
N SER A 142 -13.79 30.32 -16.11
CA SER A 142 -14.37 31.63 -16.41
C SER A 142 -14.87 32.34 -15.14
N SER A 143 -14.72 31.71 -13.97
CA SER A 143 -15.01 32.40 -12.70
C SER A 143 -13.95 33.48 -12.45
N THR A 144 -14.29 34.47 -11.63
CA THR A 144 -13.38 35.53 -11.19
C THR A 144 -12.08 34.96 -10.61
N THR A 145 -12.17 33.90 -9.79
CA THR A 145 -11.00 33.19 -9.26
C THR A 145 -10.19 32.48 -10.35
N GLY A 146 -10.85 31.87 -11.34
CA GLY A 146 -10.17 31.22 -12.47
C GLY A 146 -9.43 32.20 -13.38
N MET A 147 -10.03 33.37 -13.63
CA MET A 147 -9.45 34.46 -14.41
C MET A 147 -8.21 35.04 -13.72
N ALA A 148 -8.28 35.31 -12.41
CA ALA A 148 -7.15 35.80 -11.62
C ALA A 148 -5.95 34.83 -11.65
N LEU A 149 -6.22 33.52 -11.53
CA LEU A 149 -5.18 32.49 -11.58
C LEU A 149 -4.55 32.33 -12.98
N LYS A 150 -5.28 32.61 -14.06
CA LYS A 150 -4.72 32.65 -15.42
C LYS A 150 -3.79 33.84 -15.62
N GLY A 151 -4.12 35.01 -15.04
CA GLY A 151 -3.31 36.23 -15.14
C GLY A 151 -1.95 36.14 -14.42
N LEU A 152 -1.80 35.24 -13.45
CA LEU A 152 -0.53 34.97 -12.77
C LEU A 152 0.40 34.02 -13.54
N ARG A 153 -0.03 33.51 -14.71
CA ARG A 153 0.75 32.55 -15.51
C ARG A 153 1.78 33.32 -16.36
N GLY A 154 2.97 33.55 -15.81
CA GLY A 154 4.07 34.22 -16.52
C GLY A 154 4.97 35.12 -15.67
N TYR A 155 4.70 35.22 -14.36
CA TYR A 155 5.64 35.72 -13.35
C TYR A 155 6.27 34.55 -12.58
#